data_AF-A0A920TXT3-F1
#
_entry.id   AF-A0A920TXT3-F1
#
_cell.length_a   1.000
_cell.length_b   1.000
_cell.length_c   1.000
_cell.angle_alpha   90.00
_cell.angle_beta   90.00
_cell.angle_gamma   90.00
#
_symmetry.space_group_name_H-M   'P 1'
#
loop_
_entity.id
_entity.type
_entity.pdbx_description
1 polymer ?
#
loop_
_entity_poly.entity_id
_entity_poly.type
_entity_poly.pdbx_seq_one_letter_code
_entity_poly.pdbx_strand_id
1 'polypeptide(L)'
;MELEAFVHGAICIAYSGRCLLSNYFNHRDANQGTCTNSCRWEYDIHEEKGKDTEEYQPLKGQYAIEEKQRDGELMPVEEDEHGTYIMNSKDLRAIEFLGPMKQAGITSFKIEGRSKSIYYLSLVTRAYRKPINDLKKNRQFDPALIEEIGKTANRGFTSAFLISAANRETERFDSPQESNQPQIFGGQVVNQRPGWMEVDVRNGNGVGR
;
A
#
# COMPACT_ATOMS: atom_id res chain seq x y z
N MET A 1 28.25 0.98 8.99
CA MET A 1 27.00 1.77 8.84
C MET A 1 25.85 0.80 8.89
N GLU A 2 24.84 1.06 9.71
CA GLU A 2 23.60 0.26 9.73
C GLU A 2 22.63 0.81 8.67
N LEU A 3 22.00 -0.09 7.91
CA LEU A 3 21.10 0.25 6.82
C LEU A 3 19.68 -0.21 7.17
N GLU A 4 18.72 0.70 7.05
CA GLU A 4 17.30 0.42 7.20
C GLU A 4 16.58 0.48 5.85
N ALA A 5 15.72 -0.49 5.57
CA ALA A 5 14.89 -0.51 4.38
C ALA A 5 13.40 -0.57 4.74
N PHE A 6 12.59 0.25 4.05
CA PHE A 6 11.14 0.13 4.09
C PHE A 6 10.70 -1.06 3.22
N VAL A 7 9.99 -2.03 3.80
CA VAL A 7 9.68 -3.31 3.15
C VAL A 7 8.20 -3.60 3.04
N HIS A 8 7.34 -2.83 3.72
CA HIS A 8 5.91 -3.08 3.69
C HIS A 8 5.07 -1.84 3.98
N GLY A 9 4.07 -1.58 3.15
CA GLY A 9 3.10 -0.51 3.37
C GLY A 9 2.87 0.37 2.15
N ALA A 10 2.23 1.53 2.36
CA ALA A 10 1.92 2.44 1.28
C ALA A 10 3.21 3.01 0.67
N ILE A 11 3.36 2.89 -0.65
CA ILE A 11 4.40 3.54 -1.42
C ILE A 11 3.92 4.95 -1.75
N CYS A 12 4.83 5.91 -1.58
CA CYS A 12 4.63 7.30 -1.97
C CYS A 12 5.45 7.61 -3.21
N ILE A 13 4.91 8.45 -4.07
CA ILE A 13 5.67 9.20 -5.06
C ILE A 13 5.96 10.57 -4.44
N ALA A 14 7.23 10.96 -4.41
CA ALA A 14 7.67 12.23 -3.87
C ALA A 14 8.84 12.75 -4.70
N TYR A 15 8.78 14.01 -5.10
CA TYR A 15 9.87 14.64 -5.83
C TYR A 15 10.88 15.23 -4.84
N SER A 16 12.15 14.81 -4.93
CA SER A 16 13.19 15.23 -3.97
C SER A 16 12.79 14.96 -2.50
N GLY A 17 12.07 13.86 -2.26
CA GLY A 17 11.55 13.49 -0.94
C GLY A 17 10.40 14.37 -0.42
N ARG A 18 9.87 15.29 -1.23
CA ARG A 18 8.75 16.16 -0.86
C ARG A 18 7.46 15.69 -1.51
N CYS A 19 6.44 15.50 -0.68
CA CYS A 19 5.06 15.25 -1.14
C CYS A 19 4.22 16.52 -0.90
N LEU A 20 3.64 17.06 -1.96
CA LEU A 20 2.79 18.27 -1.91
C LEU A 20 1.29 17.95 -2.00
N LEU A 21 0.96 16.74 -2.46
CA LEU A 21 -0.41 16.35 -2.80
C LEU A 21 -1.35 16.37 -1.60
N SER A 22 -0.92 15.85 -0.45
CA SER A 22 -1.74 15.85 0.77
C SER A 22 -1.98 17.27 1.30
N ASN A 23 -1.00 18.16 1.16
CA ASN A 23 -1.15 19.55 1.57
C ASN A 23 -2.10 20.31 0.64
N TYR A 24 -1.97 20.08 -0.67
CA TYR A 24 -2.83 20.67 -1.68
C TYR A 24 -4.30 20.30 -1.46
N PHE A 25 -4.61 19.01 -1.30
CA PHE A 25 -6.00 18.55 -1.18
C PHE A 25 -6.62 18.77 0.20
N ASN A 26 -5.87 18.65 1.29
CA ASN A 26 -6.46 18.62 2.65
C ASN A 26 -5.84 19.59 3.63
N HIS A 27 -4.89 20.44 3.19
CA HIS A 27 -4.09 21.28 4.09
C HIS A 27 -3.37 20.46 5.17
N ARG A 28 -3.02 19.21 4.84
CA ARG A 28 -2.27 18.29 5.70
C ARG A 28 -0.93 17.97 5.08
N ASP A 29 0.13 18.58 5.60
CA ASP A 29 1.49 18.41 5.11
C ASP A 29 2.01 16.97 5.36
N ALA A 30 2.25 16.24 4.26
CA ALA A 30 2.83 14.91 4.30
C ALA A 30 4.27 14.92 4.85
N ASN A 31 5.02 16.00 4.63
CA ASN A 31 6.41 16.14 5.05
C ASN A 31 6.55 16.36 6.57
N GLN A 32 5.47 16.81 7.22
CA GLN A 32 5.34 16.85 8.68
C GLN A 32 4.73 15.57 9.26
N GLY A 33 4.57 14.55 8.42
CA GLY A 33 3.87 13.34 8.79
C GLY A 33 2.43 13.67 9.16
N THR A 34 1.65 14.28 8.26
CA THR A 34 0.18 14.33 8.38
C THR A 34 -0.53 13.82 7.14
N CYS A 35 0.19 13.08 6.29
CA CYS A 35 -0.28 12.53 5.02
C CYS A 35 -1.66 11.85 5.14
N THR A 36 -2.58 12.21 4.24
CA THR A 36 -3.93 11.62 4.11
C THR A 36 -4.00 10.53 3.05
N ASN A 37 -2.89 10.21 2.39
CA ASN A 37 -2.85 9.32 1.23
C ASN A 37 -3.74 9.81 0.08
N SER A 38 -3.71 11.11 -0.23
CA SER A 38 -4.52 11.66 -1.34
C SER A 38 -4.17 11.06 -2.70
N CYS A 39 -2.91 10.67 -2.94
CA CYS A 39 -2.50 9.92 -4.16
C CYS A 39 -3.19 8.56 -4.33
N ARG A 40 -3.97 8.14 -3.34
CA ARG A 40 -4.67 6.86 -3.26
C ARG A 40 -6.18 7.10 -3.17
N TRP A 41 -6.69 8.27 -3.46
CA TRP A 41 -8.14 8.47 -3.53
C TRP A 41 -8.73 7.91 -4.83
N GLU A 42 -10.05 7.94 -4.93
CA GLU A 42 -10.75 7.51 -6.13
C GLU A 42 -10.77 8.68 -7.12
N TYR A 43 -10.17 8.44 -8.27
CA TYR A 43 -10.08 9.41 -9.35
C TYR A 43 -10.74 8.85 -10.59
N ASP A 44 -11.65 9.62 -11.19
CA ASP A 44 -12.20 9.36 -12.51
C ASP A 44 -11.28 10.00 -13.56
N ILE A 45 -11.06 9.30 -14.68
CA ILE A 45 -10.21 9.77 -15.77
C ILE A 45 -11.11 10.34 -16.87
N HIS A 46 -10.81 11.56 -17.28
CA HIS A 46 -11.47 12.25 -18.37
C HIS A 46 -10.47 12.39 -19.51
N GLU A 47 -10.77 11.72 -20.63
CA GLU A 47 -9.96 11.80 -21.84
C GLU A 47 -10.49 12.87 -22.78
N GLU A 48 -9.67 13.85 -23.17
CA GLU A 48 -9.87 14.52 -24.46
C GLU A 48 -9.43 13.59 -25.60
N LYS A 49 -10.40 12.85 -26.14
CA LYS A 49 -10.36 11.96 -27.32
C LYS A 49 -8.97 11.71 -27.95
N GLY A 50 -8.22 10.76 -27.41
CA GLY A 50 -7.21 9.98 -28.13
C GLY A 50 -7.81 8.69 -28.70
N LYS A 51 -7.15 8.01 -29.65
CA LYS A 51 -7.61 6.71 -30.19
C LYS A 51 -6.77 5.58 -29.61
N ASP A 52 -7.40 4.46 -29.25
CA ASP A 52 -6.74 3.24 -28.78
C ASP A 52 -5.78 2.64 -29.83
N THR A 53 -4.56 2.28 -29.41
CA THR A 53 -3.58 1.52 -30.20
C THR A 53 -2.90 0.44 -29.36
N GLU A 54 -2.51 -0.68 -29.96
CA GLU A 54 -1.84 -1.82 -29.28
C GLU A 54 -0.35 -1.57 -28.96
N GLU A 55 0.27 -0.52 -29.49
CA GLU A 55 1.63 -0.07 -29.16
C GLU A 55 1.61 1.08 -28.15
N TYR A 56 2.58 1.09 -27.22
CA TYR A 56 2.81 2.20 -26.30
C TYR A 56 3.11 3.49 -27.08
N GLN A 57 2.26 4.51 -26.95
CA GLN A 57 2.51 5.87 -27.42
C GLN A 57 2.43 6.84 -26.23
N PRO A 58 3.35 7.82 -26.13
CA PRO A 58 3.20 8.92 -25.17
C PRO A 58 1.84 9.59 -25.31
N LEU A 59 1.21 9.98 -24.19
CA LEU A 59 -0.13 10.58 -24.19
C LEU A 59 -0.22 11.72 -25.23
N LYS A 60 -1.08 11.52 -26.24
CA LYS A 60 -1.45 12.56 -27.22
C LYS A 60 -2.90 12.97 -26.97
N GLY A 61 -3.09 13.81 -25.97
CA GLY A 61 -4.39 14.35 -25.54
C GLY A 61 -4.25 15.08 -24.20
N GLN A 62 -5.20 15.96 -23.85
CA GLN A 62 -5.27 16.52 -22.50
C GLN A 62 -6.10 15.54 -21.65
N TYR A 63 -5.45 14.85 -20.74
CA TYR A 63 -6.15 14.02 -19.76
C TYR A 63 -6.38 14.85 -18.51
N ALA A 64 -7.51 14.67 -17.86
CA ALA A 64 -7.77 15.24 -16.55
C ALA A 64 -8.27 14.14 -15.61
N ILE A 65 -7.90 14.26 -14.34
CA ILE A 65 -8.46 13.45 -13.27
C ILE A 65 -9.42 14.29 -12.42
N GLU A 66 -10.49 13.65 -11.98
CA GLU A 66 -11.47 14.23 -11.08
C GLU A 66 -11.55 13.36 -9.83
N GLU A 67 -11.43 13.94 -8.64
CA GLU A 67 -11.59 13.18 -7.40
C GLU A 67 -13.08 13.05 -7.08
N LYS A 68 -13.53 11.87 -6.68
CA LYS A 68 -14.98 11.57 -6.52
C LYS A 68 -15.75 12.47 -5.55
N GLN A 69 -15.09 13.08 -4.56
CA GLN A 69 -15.73 14.00 -3.61
C GLN A 69 -15.57 15.47 -4.02
N ARG A 70 -14.94 15.75 -5.17
CA ARG A 70 -14.67 17.09 -5.71
C ARG A 70 -15.26 17.24 -7.11
N ASP A 71 -16.58 17.09 -7.17
CA ASP A 71 -17.38 17.20 -8.40
C ASP A 71 -17.13 18.55 -9.12
N GLY A 72 -16.71 18.48 -10.38
CA GLY A 72 -16.35 19.60 -11.24
C GLY A 72 -14.90 20.10 -11.13
N GLU A 73 -14.07 19.57 -10.22
CA GLU A 73 -12.66 19.98 -10.07
C GLU A 73 -11.72 19.10 -10.92
N LEU A 74 -11.64 19.39 -12.22
CA LEU A 74 -10.71 18.72 -13.14
C LEU A 74 -9.25 19.14 -12.90
N MET A 75 -8.36 18.16 -12.77
CA MET A 75 -6.91 18.37 -12.65
C MET A 75 -6.19 17.77 -13.85
N PRO A 76 -5.42 18.56 -14.62
CA PRO A 76 -4.71 18.03 -15.77
C PRO A 76 -3.67 16.99 -15.34
N VAL A 77 -3.59 15.92 -16.12
CA VAL A 77 -2.56 14.89 -16.00
C VAL A 77 -1.44 15.26 -16.96
N GLU A 78 -0.25 15.45 -16.40
CA GLU A 78 0.99 15.61 -17.17
C GLU A 78 1.85 14.35 -17.01
N GLU A 79 2.40 13.87 -18.12
CA GLU A 79 3.32 12.75 -18.18
C GLU A 79 4.65 13.22 -18.79
N ASP A 80 5.77 12.86 -18.17
CA ASP A 80 7.10 13.05 -18.73
C ASP A 80 7.71 11.69 -19.14
N GLU A 81 9.00 11.67 -19.49
CA GLU A 81 9.72 10.44 -19.87
C GLU A 81 9.77 9.35 -18.77
N HIS A 82 9.33 9.67 -17.55
CA HIS A 82 9.28 8.77 -16.40
C HIS A 82 7.86 8.36 -16.00
N GLY A 83 6.83 8.80 -16.73
CA GLY A 83 5.44 8.35 -16.58
C GLY A 83 4.52 9.30 -15.82
N THR A 84 3.30 8.84 -15.56
CA THR A 84 2.26 9.61 -14.85
C THR A 84 2.35 9.39 -13.33
N TYR A 85 2.44 10.46 -12.55
CA TYR A 85 2.73 10.39 -11.10
C TYR A 85 1.50 10.34 -10.18
N ILE A 86 0.30 10.50 -10.72
CA ILE A 86 -0.95 10.52 -9.94
C ILE A 86 -1.78 9.32 -10.35
N MET A 87 -1.32 8.11 -10.02
CA MET A 87 -2.19 6.95 -10.06
C MET A 87 -1.90 5.96 -8.93
N ASN A 88 -2.98 5.30 -8.54
CA ASN A 88 -3.14 4.46 -7.37
C ASN A 88 -2.10 3.35 -7.28
N SER A 89 -1.06 3.59 -6.47
CA SER A 89 0.02 2.62 -6.27
C SER A 89 -0.40 1.47 -5.36
N LYS A 90 0.02 0.26 -5.72
CA LYS A 90 -0.08 -0.92 -4.84
C LYS A 90 0.72 -0.69 -3.56
N ASP A 91 0.48 -1.52 -2.54
CA ASP A 91 1.30 -1.52 -1.33
C ASP A 91 2.62 -2.26 -1.59
N LEU A 92 3.71 -1.78 -0.98
CA LEU A 92 4.97 -2.52 -0.97
C LEU A 92 4.81 -3.80 -0.18
N ARG A 93 5.33 -4.91 -0.71
CA ARG A 93 5.59 -6.13 0.04
C ARG A 93 6.89 -6.74 -0.42
N ALA A 94 7.87 -6.77 0.48
CA ALA A 94 9.20 -7.31 0.17
C ALA A 94 9.58 -8.53 1.03
N ILE A 95 8.58 -9.23 1.61
CA ILE A 95 8.83 -10.33 2.54
C ILE A 95 9.67 -11.47 1.93
N GLU A 96 9.51 -11.75 0.65
CA GLU A 96 10.29 -12.78 -0.07
C GLU A 96 11.74 -12.35 -0.36
N PHE A 97 12.04 -11.05 -0.24
CA PHE A 97 13.35 -10.48 -0.57
C PHE A 97 14.21 -10.17 0.65
N LEU A 98 13.76 -10.49 1.86
CA LEU A 98 14.52 -10.24 3.09
C LEU A 98 15.88 -10.96 3.11
N GLY A 99 15.98 -12.12 2.48
CA GLY A 99 17.24 -12.86 2.34
C GLY A 99 18.28 -12.09 1.51
N PRO A 100 17.99 -11.80 0.22
CA PRO A 100 18.82 -10.94 -0.62
C PRO A 100 19.15 -9.58 0.02
N MET A 101 18.16 -8.92 0.64
CA MET A 101 18.37 -7.63 1.32
C MET A 101 19.36 -7.72 2.48
N LYS A 102 19.27 -8.78 3.29
CA LYS A 102 20.23 -9.03 4.38
C LYS A 102 21.64 -9.26 3.82
N GLN A 103 21.77 -9.99 2.71
CA GLN A 103 23.06 -10.21 2.05
C GLN A 103 23.65 -8.90 1.48
N ALA A 104 22.79 -7.99 1.02
CA ALA A 104 23.17 -6.64 0.59
C ALA A 104 23.56 -5.69 1.74
N GLY A 105 23.49 -6.15 3.00
CA GLY A 105 23.91 -5.39 4.17
C GLY A 105 22.81 -4.61 4.89
N ILE A 106 21.54 -4.83 4.55
CA ILE A 106 20.40 -4.25 5.29
C ILE A 106 20.29 -4.91 6.68
N THR A 107 20.25 -4.08 7.72
CA THR A 107 20.24 -4.50 9.13
C THR A 107 18.89 -4.28 9.82
N SER A 108 18.08 -3.35 9.32
CA SER A 108 16.73 -3.04 9.83
C SER A 108 15.68 -3.07 8.72
N PHE A 109 14.49 -3.57 9.05
CA PHE A 109 13.34 -3.64 8.15
C PHE A 109 12.17 -2.87 8.75
N LYS A 110 11.71 -1.86 8.02
CA LYS A 110 10.63 -0.97 8.45
C LYS A 110 9.31 -1.34 7.78
N ILE A 111 8.25 -1.36 8.59
CA ILE A 111 6.87 -1.66 8.19
C ILE A 111 6.02 -0.43 8.50
N GLU A 112 5.10 -0.06 7.60
CA GLU A 112 4.12 1.00 7.84
C GLU A 112 3.11 0.58 8.91
N GLY A 113 2.98 1.42 9.92
CA GLY A 113 2.04 1.21 11.02
C GLY A 113 1.11 2.37 11.26
N ARG A 114 1.40 3.53 10.68
CA ARG A 114 0.59 4.73 10.85
C ARG A 114 -0.79 4.51 10.25
N SER A 115 -1.82 4.83 11.03
CA SER A 115 -3.22 4.69 10.60
C SER A 115 -3.62 3.23 10.28
N LYS A 116 -2.81 2.24 10.66
CA LYS A 116 -3.13 0.82 10.50
C LYS A 116 -3.77 0.27 11.78
N SER A 117 -4.66 -0.71 11.62
CA SER A 117 -5.29 -1.36 12.77
C SER A 117 -4.30 -2.23 13.55
N ILE A 118 -4.60 -2.50 14.82
CA ILE A 118 -3.83 -3.44 15.64
C ILE A 118 -3.77 -4.82 14.97
N TYR A 119 -4.88 -5.25 14.35
CA TYR A 119 -4.93 -6.50 13.60
C TYR A 119 -3.94 -6.54 12.43
N TYR A 120 -3.92 -5.50 11.60
CA TYR A 120 -2.98 -5.36 10.49
C TYR A 120 -1.54 -5.46 11.00
N LEU A 121 -1.20 -4.66 12.02
CA LEU A 121 0.14 -4.64 12.61
C LEU A 121 0.54 -6.00 13.17
N SER A 122 -0.36 -6.66 13.91
CA SER A 122 -0.10 -7.95 14.54
C SER A 122 0.16 -9.04 13.50
N LEU A 123 -0.64 -9.08 12.43
CA LEU A 123 -0.50 -10.07 11.38
C LEU A 123 0.78 -9.83 10.56
N VAL A 124 0.98 -8.60 10.08
CA VAL A 124 2.15 -8.28 9.24
C VAL A 124 3.45 -8.46 10.01
N THR A 125 3.56 -7.94 11.24
CA THR A 125 4.80 -8.08 12.02
C THR A 125 5.11 -9.55 12.35
N ARG A 126 4.09 -10.35 12.67
CA ARG A 126 4.23 -11.80 12.88
C ARG A 126 4.73 -12.50 11.61
N ALA A 127 4.13 -12.19 10.47
CA ALA A 127 4.50 -12.76 9.18
C ALA A 127 5.95 -12.43 8.82
N TYR A 128 6.38 -11.17 8.97
CA TYR A 128 7.77 -10.74 8.70
C TYR A 128 8.77 -11.28 9.73
N ARG A 129 8.35 -11.57 10.97
CA ARG A 129 9.28 -12.09 11.98
C ARG A 129 9.73 -13.53 11.68
N LYS A 130 8.88 -14.34 11.07
CA LYS A 130 9.19 -15.74 10.71
C LYS A 130 10.42 -15.86 9.78
N PRO A 131 10.44 -15.24 8.58
CA PRO A 131 11.58 -15.33 7.67
C PRO A 131 12.85 -14.72 8.26
N ILE A 132 12.76 -13.66 9.08
CA ILE A 132 13.93 -13.10 9.80
C ILE A 132 14.56 -14.15 10.72
N ASN A 133 13.74 -14.88 11.48
CA ASN A 133 14.22 -15.95 12.36
C ASN A 133 14.75 -17.15 11.55
N ASP A 134 14.08 -17.51 10.46
CA ASP A 134 14.46 -18.61 9.57
C ASP A 134 15.78 -18.34 8.84
N LEU A 135 16.03 -17.09 8.43
CA LEU A 135 17.32 -16.63 7.88
C LEU A 135 18.48 -16.72 8.88
N LYS A 136 18.23 -16.76 10.19
CA LYS A 136 19.28 -17.03 11.20
C LYS A 136 19.60 -18.52 11.33
N LYS A 137 18.69 -19.37 10.88
CA LYS A 137 18.78 -20.84 10.95
C LYS A 137 19.06 -21.48 9.58
N ASN A 138 19.38 -20.67 8.56
CA ASN A 138 19.56 -21.10 7.17
C ASN A 138 18.38 -21.91 6.62
N ARG A 139 17.16 -21.55 6.99
CA ARG A 139 15.93 -22.15 6.46
C ARG A 139 15.45 -21.40 5.23
N GLN A 140 14.78 -22.12 4.34
CA GLN A 140 14.15 -21.55 3.15
C GLN A 140 12.94 -20.69 3.52
N PHE A 141 12.60 -19.75 2.63
CA PHE A 141 11.41 -18.92 2.74
C PHE A 141 10.14 -19.77 2.63
N ASP A 142 9.14 -19.46 3.45
CA ASP A 142 7.83 -20.11 3.45
C ASP A 142 6.83 -19.28 2.61
N PRO A 143 6.43 -19.74 1.42
CA PRO A 143 5.52 -18.99 0.54
C PRO A 143 4.14 -18.74 1.15
N ALA A 144 3.70 -19.55 2.12
CA ALA A 144 2.39 -19.36 2.77
C ALA A 144 2.28 -18.02 3.51
N LEU A 145 3.41 -17.39 3.84
CA LEU A 145 3.45 -16.05 4.45
C LEU A 145 2.94 -14.96 3.50
N ILE A 146 3.07 -15.15 2.18
CA ILE A 146 2.53 -14.22 1.18
C ILE A 146 1.01 -14.23 1.25
N GLU A 147 0.41 -15.42 1.27
CA GLU A 147 -1.04 -15.59 1.40
C GLU A 147 -1.56 -15.06 2.73
N GLU A 148 -0.80 -15.27 3.82
CA GLU A 148 -1.15 -14.75 5.14
C GLU A 148 -1.27 -13.22 5.13
N ILE A 149 -0.28 -12.52 4.59
CA ILE A 149 -0.29 -11.05 4.45
C ILE A 149 -1.44 -10.59 3.54
N GLY A 150 -1.76 -11.37 2.50
CA GLY A 150 -2.90 -11.14 1.61
C GLY A 150 -4.25 -10.99 2.30
N LYS A 151 -4.39 -11.51 3.53
CA LYS A 151 -5.64 -11.42 4.33
C LYS A 151 -5.86 -10.06 4.98
N THR A 152 -4.88 -9.17 4.91
CA THR A 152 -4.99 -7.82 5.48
C THR A 152 -5.63 -6.85 4.51
N ALA A 153 -6.18 -5.76 5.02
CA ALA A 153 -6.65 -4.68 4.16
C ALA A 153 -5.49 -4.05 3.37
N ASN A 154 -5.52 -4.23 2.06
CA ASN A 154 -4.48 -3.81 1.13
C ASN A 154 -5.07 -3.41 -0.23
N ARG A 155 -4.22 -2.82 -1.08
CA ARG A 155 -4.58 -2.38 -2.44
C ARG A 155 -3.90 -3.22 -3.53
N GLY A 156 -3.66 -4.49 -3.25
CA GLY A 156 -2.72 -5.31 -3.99
C GLY A 156 -1.29 -5.01 -3.54
N PHE A 157 -0.38 -5.90 -3.89
CA PHE A 157 1.03 -5.80 -3.51
C PHE A 157 1.94 -5.71 -4.72
N THR A 158 3.06 -5.02 -4.54
CA THR A 158 4.15 -4.93 -5.51
C THR A 158 5.50 -4.96 -4.81
N SER A 159 6.54 -5.43 -5.50
CA SER A 159 7.94 -5.25 -5.12
C SER A 159 8.47 -3.85 -5.45
N ALA A 160 7.69 -3.05 -6.19
CA ALA A 160 8.09 -1.74 -6.70
C ALA A 160 9.45 -1.83 -7.40
N PHE A 161 10.34 -0.89 -7.09
CA PHE A 161 11.68 -0.79 -7.66
C PHE A 161 12.74 -1.62 -6.93
N LEU A 162 12.36 -2.50 -5.99
CA LEU A 162 13.33 -3.22 -5.15
C LEU A 162 14.10 -4.32 -5.90
N ILE A 163 13.53 -4.89 -6.96
CA ILE A 163 14.07 -6.10 -7.62
C ILE A 163 14.29 -5.90 -9.13
N SER A 164 13.49 -5.06 -9.79
CA SER A 164 13.72 -4.64 -11.18
C SER A 164 13.11 -3.26 -11.45
N ALA A 165 13.35 -2.74 -12.66
CA ALA A 165 12.65 -1.55 -13.14
C ALA A 165 11.12 -1.72 -13.07
N ALA A 166 10.39 -0.60 -12.95
CA ALA A 166 8.93 -0.60 -12.91
C ALA A 166 8.35 -1.39 -14.10
N ASN A 167 7.43 -2.30 -13.79
CA ASN A 167 6.60 -2.96 -14.78
C ASN A 167 5.16 -2.47 -14.61
N ARG A 168 4.31 -2.64 -15.62
CA ARG A 168 2.88 -2.25 -15.56
C ARG A 168 2.12 -2.91 -14.39
N GLU A 169 2.68 -3.97 -13.79
CA GLU A 169 2.12 -4.63 -12.61
C GLU A 169 2.36 -3.87 -11.29
N THR A 170 3.17 -2.80 -11.25
CA THR A 170 3.36 -1.98 -10.04
C THR A 170 2.17 -1.07 -9.74
N GLU A 171 1.30 -0.85 -10.73
CA GLU A 171 0.17 0.06 -10.68
C GLU A 171 -1.17 -0.70 -10.60
N ARG A 172 -2.20 -0.06 -10.05
CA ARG A 172 -3.55 -0.64 -10.00
C ARG A 172 -4.57 0.31 -10.62
N PHE A 173 -5.16 -0.12 -11.73
CA PHE A 173 -6.17 0.64 -12.48
C PHE A 173 -7.60 0.18 -12.18
N ASP A 174 -7.81 -1.07 -11.76
CA ASP A 174 -9.15 -1.70 -11.79
C ASP A 174 -9.90 -1.77 -10.45
N SER A 175 -9.40 -1.16 -9.37
CA SER A 175 -10.15 -0.92 -8.11
C SER A 175 -9.24 -0.28 -7.05
N PRO A 176 -9.75 0.60 -6.16
CA PRO A 176 -8.96 1.20 -5.10
C PRO A 176 -8.61 0.27 -3.93
N GLN A 177 -9.31 -0.87 -3.75
CA GLN A 177 -9.07 -1.78 -2.63
C GLN A 177 -9.43 -3.23 -2.97
N GLU A 178 -8.73 -4.20 -2.35
CA GLU A 178 -9.12 -5.62 -2.45
C GLU A 178 -10.48 -5.84 -1.80
N SER A 179 -11.47 -6.22 -2.63
CA SER A 179 -12.87 -6.44 -2.22
C SER A 179 -13.11 -7.82 -1.61
N ASN A 180 -12.27 -8.81 -1.91
CA ASN A 180 -12.37 -10.18 -1.40
C ASN A 180 -11.32 -10.48 -0.32
N GLN A 181 -11.37 -9.75 0.80
CA GLN A 181 -10.62 -10.18 1.98
C GLN A 181 -11.30 -11.40 2.60
N PRO A 182 -10.62 -12.55 2.73
CA PRO A 182 -11.24 -13.79 3.20
C PRO A 182 -11.64 -13.75 4.68
N GLN A 183 -11.23 -12.70 5.41
CA GLN A 183 -11.45 -12.57 6.84
C GLN A 183 -11.71 -11.10 7.19
N ILE A 184 -12.65 -10.88 8.11
CA ILE A 184 -12.96 -9.56 8.68
C ILE A 184 -12.54 -9.56 10.15
N PHE A 185 -11.87 -8.49 10.58
CA PHE A 185 -11.53 -8.35 11.99
C PHE A 185 -12.80 -8.19 12.84
N GLY A 186 -13.05 -9.15 13.75
CA GLY A 186 -14.24 -9.15 14.59
C GLY A 186 -14.10 -8.36 15.90
N GLY A 187 -12.89 -8.23 16.45
CA GLY A 187 -12.65 -7.54 17.71
C GLY A 187 -11.38 -8.01 18.42
N GLN A 188 -10.98 -7.29 19.47
CA GLN A 188 -9.82 -7.60 20.29
C GLN A 188 -10.26 -8.22 21.62
N VAL A 189 -9.72 -9.38 21.98
CA VAL A 189 -9.92 -9.91 23.34
C VAL A 189 -9.22 -8.99 24.34
N VAL A 190 -9.98 -8.40 25.25
CA VAL A 190 -9.48 -7.48 26.28
C VAL A 190 -9.41 -8.14 27.65
N ASN A 191 -10.19 -9.21 27.87
CA ASN A 191 -10.17 -9.97 29.11
C ASN A 191 -10.50 -11.44 28.83
N GLN A 192 -9.92 -12.34 29.61
CA GLN A 192 -10.21 -13.77 29.54
C GLN A 192 -10.37 -14.33 30.94
N ARG A 193 -11.48 -15.04 31.15
CA ARG A 193 -11.82 -15.75 32.39
C ARG A 193 -12.18 -17.20 32.04
N PRO A 194 -12.14 -18.14 33.00
CA PRO A 194 -12.58 -19.51 32.73
C PRO A 194 -14.00 -19.53 32.14
N GLY A 195 -14.14 -20.02 30.91
CA GLY A 195 -15.41 -20.10 30.18
C GLY A 195 -15.91 -18.80 29.54
N TRP A 196 -15.21 -17.66 29.69
CA TRP A 196 -15.66 -16.36 29.16
C TRP A 196 -14.52 -15.53 28.56
N MET A 197 -14.81 -14.85 27.46
CA MET A 197 -13.92 -13.84 26.86
C MET A 197 -14.67 -12.53 26.68
N GLU A 198 -14.04 -11.43 27.06
CA GLU A 198 -14.50 -10.08 26.78
C GLU A 198 -13.81 -9.59 25.52
N VAL A 199 -14.59 -9.21 24.50
CA VAL A 199 -14.09 -8.80 23.19
C VAL A 199 -14.53 -7.37 22.90
N ASP A 200 -13.55 -6.47 22.73
CA ASP A 200 -13.74 -5.11 22.22
C ASP A 200 -13.98 -5.17 20.71
N VAL A 201 -15.25 -5.04 20.30
CA VAL A 201 -15.68 -5.06 18.91
C VAL A 201 -15.60 -3.64 18.33
N ARG A 202 -14.66 -3.41 17.40
CA ARG A 202 -14.41 -2.09 16.81
C ARG A 202 -15.06 -1.86 15.45
N ASN A 203 -15.60 -2.90 14.83
CA ASN A 203 -16.36 -2.78 13.60
C ASN A 203 -17.85 -2.72 13.96
N GLY A 204 -18.54 -1.66 13.50
CA GLY A 204 -19.97 -1.44 13.74
C GLY A 204 -20.82 -2.50 13.04
N ASN A 205 -20.87 -3.71 13.59
CA ASN A 205 -21.89 -4.67 13.25
C ASN A 205 -23.15 -4.20 13.99
N GLY A 206 -24.04 -3.54 13.26
CA GLY A 206 -25.43 -3.41 13.71
C GLY A 206 -25.96 -4.81 13.95
N VAL A 207 -26.09 -5.20 15.21
CA VAL A 207 -26.85 -6.39 15.56
C VAL A 207 -28.29 -6.03 15.24
N GLY A 208 -28.80 -6.54 14.12
CA GLY A 208 -30.19 -6.39 13.73
C GLY A 208 -31.10 -6.76 14.89
N ARG A 209 -32.06 -5.89 15.18
CA ARG A 209 -33.24 -6.26 15.96
C ARG A 209 -34.14 -7.15 15.13
#